data_AF-A0A517N394-F1
#
_entry.id   AF-A0A517N394-F1
#
_cell.length_a   1.000
_cell.length_b   1.000
_cell.length_c   1.000
_cell.angle_alpha   90.00
_cell.angle_beta   90.00
_cell.angle_gamma   90.00
#
_symmetry.space_group_name_H-M   'P 1'
#
loop_
_entity.id
_entity.type
_entity.pdbx_description
1 polymer ?
#
loop_
_entity_poly.entity_id
_entity_poly.type
_entity_poly.pdbx_seq_one_letter_code
_entity_poly.pdbx_strand_id
1 'polypeptide(L)'
;MKRISIAIVLVLLASWVLQTRVQALPPDRLTSYRFLPRHSRLHQSGGFAGWEVEGAILGTFDFLEGYESLGPMLPAFRHYAEFQDVDAVWLHPAAFPGIDLDATLNLSGLDGKPLPLGAPFDAFRFTGVEGQGEPMDLFVMRAGPWLYMRGHNEPGPHTADYFNYEIRALARQTPFADLDEDDTVGASDVAMWSTSFGDSASGDVNDDGATSGLDFLSLQTQFGETVPELAGWDAAIAAASGATAATVPEPGTLLLAGLLLTMLGLLSRQGRVHSI
;
A
#
# COMPACT_ATOMS: atom_id res chain seq x y z
N MET A 1 65.30 6.05 -8.92
CA MET A 1 64.51 4.81 -8.66
C MET A 1 63.57 4.87 -7.45
N LYS A 2 63.66 5.85 -6.52
CA LYS A 2 62.76 5.94 -5.33
C LYS A 2 61.33 6.45 -5.57
N ARG A 3 60.99 6.99 -6.76
CA ARG A 3 59.67 7.60 -7.02
C ARG A 3 58.60 6.63 -7.53
N ILE A 4 58.98 5.44 -8.00
CA ILE A 4 58.05 4.43 -8.53
C ILE A 4 57.37 3.65 -7.39
N SER A 5 58.02 3.52 -6.23
CA SER A 5 57.48 2.78 -5.08
C SER A 5 56.33 3.46 -4.36
N ILE A 6 56.21 4.80 -4.43
CA ILE A 6 55.15 5.55 -3.72
C ILE A 6 53.81 5.48 -4.47
N ALA A 7 53.84 5.48 -5.81
CA ALA A 7 52.62 5.40 -6.62
C ALA A 7 51.91 4.04 -6.50
N ILE A 8 52.66 2.94 -6.39
CA ILE A 8 52.10 1.59 -6.23
C ILE A 8 51.45 1.40 -4.85
N VAL A 9 52.02 1.99 -3.80
CA VAL A 9 51.43 1.96 -2.44
C VAL A 9 50.15 2.79 -2.37
N LEU A 10 50.07 3.93 -3.07
CA LEU A 10 48.87 4.78 -3.13
C LEU A 10 47.72 4.14 -3.93
N VAL A 11 48.03 3.40 -5.02
CA VAL A 11 47.03 2.63 -5.75
C VAL A 11 46.51 1.46 -4.92
N LEU A 12 47.37 0.73 -4.20
CA LEU A 12 46.95 -0.37 -3.32
C LEU A 12 46.13 0.11 -2.10
N LEU A 13 46.43 1.31 -1.57
CA LEU A 13 45.62 1.94 -0.51
C LEU A 13 44.26 2.43 -1.03
N ALA A 14 44.17 2.89 -2.28
CA ALA A 14 42.89 3.27 -2.89
C ALA A 14 41.99 2.05 -3.16
N SER A 15 42.55 0.88 -3.48
CA SER A 15 41.77 -0.36 -3.67
C SER A 15 41.20 -0.93 -2.38
N TRP A 16 41.77 -0.62 -1.21
CA TRP A 16 41.23 -1.03 0.10
C TRP A 16 40.07 -0.16 0.59
N VAL A 17 39.86 1.02 -0.01
CA VAL A 17 38.73 1.93 0.31
C VAL A 17 37.48 1.57 -0.50
N LEU A 18 37.58 0.68 -1.49
CA LEU A 18 36.45 -0.10 -1.99
C LEU A 18 36.11 -1.20 -0.96
N GLN A 19 35.86 -0.79 0.28
CA GLN A 19 35.08 -1.59 1.21
C GLN A 19 33.78 -1.88 0.47
N THR A 20 33.56 -3.15 0.15
CA THR A 20 32.25 -3.67 -0.19
C THR A 20 31.33 -3.22 0.92
N ARG A 21 30.58 -2.13 0.67
CA ARG A 21 29.40 -1.84 1.45
C ARG A 21 28.48 -3.00 1.13
N VAL A 22 28.58 -4.05 1.94
CA VAL A 22 27.51 -5.01 2.09
C VAL A 22 26.36 -4.15 2.59
N GLN A 23 25.55 -3.65 1.65
CA GLN A 23 24.28 -3.06 1.99
C GLN A 23 23.49 -4.23 2.55
N ALA A 24 23.43 -4.30 3.88
CA ALA A 24 22.55 -5.23 4.54
C ALA A 24 21.15 -4.99 4.00
N LEU A 25 20.48 -6.07 3.61
CA LEU A 25 19.07 -6.02 3.27
C LEU A 25 18.36 -5.38 4.48
N PRO A 26 17.56 -4.31 4.29
CA PRO A 26 16.72 -3.84 5.37
C PRO A 26 15.84 -5.01 5.85
N PRO A 27 15.60 -5.12 7.16
CA PRO A 27 14.75 -6.19 7.68
C PRO A 27 13.34 -6.02 7.14
N ASP A 28 12.68 -7.14 6.84
CA ASP A 28 11.27 -7.12 6.48
C ASP A 28 10.45 -6.63 7.68
N ARG A 29 9.41 -5.86 7.39
CA ARG A 29 8.50 -5.28 8.38
C ARG A 29 7.16 -5.97 8.28
N LEU A 30 6.83 -6.77 9.29
CA LEU A 30 5.50 -7.31 9.51
C LEU A 30 4.71 -6.36 10.40
N THR A 31 3.48 -6.01 10.03
CA THR A 31 2.61 -5.16 10.84
C THR A 31 1.18 -5.69 10.77
N SER A 32 0.59 -5.96 11.93
CA SER A 32 -0.78 -6.46 12.05
C SER A 32 -1.80 -5.33 12.02
N TYR A 33 -2.92 -5.54 11.33
CA TYR A 33 -4.00 -4.58 11.16
C TYR A 33 -5.36 -5.22 11.46
N ARG A 34 -6.31 -4.39 11.90
CA ARG A 34 -7.72 -4.74 12.05
C ARG A 34 -8.56 -3.86 11.13
N PHE A 35 -9.48 -4.46 10.37
CA PHE A 35 -10.45 -3.71 9.58
C PHE A 35 -11.40 -2.93 10.49
N LEU A 36 -11.74 -1.69 10.13
CA LEU A 36 -12.79 -0.93 10.80
C LEU A 36 -14.12 -1.17 10.10
N PRO A 37 -15.07 -1.91 10.70
CA PRO A 37 -16.28 -2.34 10.00
C PRO A 37 -17.15 -1.19 9.53
N ARG A 38 -17.12 -0.03 10.21
CA ARG A 38 -17.86 1.18 9.77
C ARG A 38 -17.32 1.79 8.48
N HIS A 39 -16.03 1.58 8.19
CA HIS A 39 -15.30 2.17 7.06
C HIS A 39 -14.81 1.13 6.05
N SER A 40 -15.17 -0.13 6.24
CA SER A 40 -14.75 -1.24 5.39
C SER A 40 -15.95 -1.93 4.77
N ARG A 41 -16.01 -1.85 3.44
CA ARG A 41 -17.11 -2.32 2.61
C ARG A 41 -16.58 -3.16 1.46
N LEU A 42 -17.29 -4.23 1.19
CA LEU A 42 -17.20 -4.98 -0.06
C LEU A 42 -18.55 -4.89 -0.76
N HIS A 43 -18.52 -4.38 -1.98
CA HIS A 43 -19.66 -4.31 -2.87
C HIS A 43 -19.52 -5.39 -3.94
N GLN A 44 -20.51 -6.26 -4.05
CA GLN A 44 -20.64 -7.27 -5.08
C GLN A 44 -21.76 -6.87 -6.04
N SER A 45 -21.49 -6.93 -7.34
CA SER A 45 -22.52 -6.78 -8.37
C SER A 45 -22.43 -7.87 -9.44
N GLY A 46 -23.48 -8.04 -10.26
CA GLY A 46 -23.47 -8.96 -11.40
C GLY A 46 -24.16 -10.30 -11.14
N GLY A 47 -23.64 -11.37 -11.75
CA GLY A 47 -24.30 -12.67 -11.81
C GLY A 47 -25.57 -12.70 -12.69
N PHE A 48 -26.07 -13.90 -13.01
CA PHE A 48 -27.20 -14.11 -13.93
C PHE A 48 -28.50 -13.38 -13.54
N ALA A 49 -28.65 -13.01 -12.28
CA ALA A 49 -29.83 -12.34 -11.74
C ALA A 49 -29.60 -10.83 -11.47
N GLY A 50 -28.42 -10.28 -11.81
CA GLY A 50 -28.10 -8.87 -11.58
C GLY A 50 -28.12 -8.50 -10.10
N TRP A 51 -27.45 -9.31 -9.28
CA TRP A 51 -27.32 -9.08 -7.85
C TRP A 51 -26.53 -7.81 -7.60
N GLU A 52 -26.89 -7.10 -6.56
CA GLU A 52 -26.17 -5.94 -6.04
C GLU A 52 -26.25 -6.02 -4.52
N VAL A 53 -25.11 -6.23 -3.88
CA VAL A 53 -25.02 -6.50 -2.45
C VAL A 53 -23.81 -5.77 -1.90
N GLU A 54 -23.99 -5.08 -0.79
CA GLU A 54 -22.89 -4.45 -0.06
C GLU A 54 -22.90 -4.96 1.37
N GLY A 55 -21.73 -5.18 1.95
CA GLY A 55 -21.60 -5.63 3.33
C GLY A 55 -20.32 -5.16 3.99
N ALA A 56 -20.32 -5.17 5.32
CA ALA A 56 -19.15 -4.80 6.13
C ALA A 56 -18.07 -5.88 6.06
N ILE A 57 -16.82 -5.45 6.17
CA ILE A 57 -15.67 -6.34 6.36
C ILE A 57 -15.25 -6.28 7.84
N LEU A 58 -15.02 -7.45 8.44
CA LEU A 58 -14.50 -7.59 9.80
C LEU A 58 -13.30 -8.52 9.80
N GLY A 59 -12.46 -8.39 10.82
CA GLY A 59 -11.33 -9.27 11.05
C GLY A 59 -9.99 -8.55 10.95
N THR A 60 -8.94 -9.34 10.82
CA THR A 60 -7.54 -8.90 10.89
C THR A 60 -6.73 -9.43 9.73
N PHE A 61 -5.57 -8.82 9.50
CA PHE A 61 -4.57 -9.31 8.57
C PHE A 61 -3.20 -8.76 8.96
N ASP A 62 -2.16 -9.43 8.49
CA ASP A 62 -0.79 -8.93 8.54
C ASP A 62 -0.39 -8.33 7.19
N PHE A 63 0.36 -7.23 7.26
CA PHE A 63 0.95 -6.57 6.10
C PHE A 63 2.46 -6.70 6.20
N LEU A 64 3.05 -7.44 5.27
CA LEU A 64 4.49 -7.64 5.16
C LEU A 64 5.05 -6.71 4.08
N GLU A 65 6.04 -5.90 4.45
CA GLU A 65 6.84 -5.12 3.51
C GLU A 65 8.29 -5.57 3.57
N GLY A 66 8.90 -5.80 2.41
CA GLY A 66 10.23 -6.36 2.34
C GLY A 66 10.99 -5.98 1.08
N TYR A 67 12.23 -6.43 1.02
CA TYR A 67 13.08 -6.25 -0.15
C TYR A 67 13.60 -7.60 -0.61
N GLU A 68 13.37 -7.94 -1.87
CA GLU A 68 13.89 -9.16 -2.46
C GLU A 68 15.07 -8.86 -3.39
N SER A 69 16.07 -9.75 -3.37
CA SER A 69 17.22 -9.63 -4.27
C SER A 69 16.84 -10.05 -5.69
N LEU A 70 17.15 -9.21 -6.68
CA LEU A 70 16.94 -9.52 -8.10
C LEU A 70 18.00 -10.46 -8.69
N GLY A 71 18.84 -11.06 -7.84
CA GLY A 71 19.78 -12.11 -8.20
C GLY A 71 21.24 -11.79 -7.84
N PRO A 72 22.15 -12.76 -8.01
CA PRO A 72 23.53 -12.65 -7.53
C PRO A 72 24.40 -11.67 -8.34
N MET A 73 23.96 -11.28 -9.55
CA MET A 73 24.77 -10.48 -10.49
C MET A 73 24.59 -8.97 -10.32
N LEU A 74 23.46 -8.50 -9.78
CA LEU A 74 23.19 -7.07 -9.61
C LEU A 74 22.77 -6.83 -8.17
N PRO A 75 23.38 -5.88 -7.44
CA PRO A 75 22.95 -5.47 -6.11
C PRO A 75 21.69 -4.60 -6.23
N ALA A 76 20.65 -5.14 -6.86
CA ALA A 76 19.37 -4.51 -7.06
C ALA A 76 18.36 -5.24 -6.19
N PHE A 77 17.62 -4.46 -5.41
CA PHE A 77 16.54 -4.95 -4.58
C PHE A 77 15.22 -4.49 -5.16
N ARG A 78 14.22 -5.37 -5.16
CA ARG A 78 12.84 -5.02 -5.45
C ARG A 78 12.10 -4.90 -4.13
N HIS A 79 11.55 -3.73 -3.86
CA HIS A 79 10.65 -3.54 -2.73
C HIS A 79 9.31 -4.18 -3.08
N TYR A 80 8.76 -4.98 -2.16
CA TYR A 80 7.50 -5.71 -2.33
C TYR A 80 6.62 -5.54 -1.09
N ALA A 81 5.33 -5.81 -1.26
CA ALA A 81 4.38 -5.90 -0.16
C ALA A 81 3.44 -7.10 -0.35
N GLU A 82 3.04 -7.72 0.74
CA GLU A 82 2.18 -8.91 0.78
C GLU A 82 1.16 -8.81 1.92
N PHE A 83 -0.02 -9.39 1.69
CA PHE A 83 -0.97 -9.69 2.77
C PHE A 83 -0.68 -11.09 3.31
N GLN A 84 -0.66 -11.23 4.63
CA GLN A 84 -0.48 -12.51 5.31
C GLN A 84 -1.56 -12.67 6.38
N ASP A 85 -1.80 -13.92 6.80
CA ASP A 85 -2.71 -14.26 7.90
C ASP A 85 -4.04 -13.50 7.85
N VAL A 86 -4.65 -13.44 6.65
CA VAL A 86 -5.92 -12.76 6.42
C VAL A 86 -7.03 -13.58 7.05
N ASP A 87 -7.43 -13.21 8.27
CA ASP A 87 -8.58 -13.74 8.98
C ASP A 87 -9.68 -12.68 8.98
N ALA A 88 -10.36 -12.58 7.83
CA ALA A 88 -11.38 -11.57 7.62
C ALA A 88 -12.60 -12.17 6.93
N VAL A 89 -13.77 -11.64 7.30
CA VAL A 89 -15.06 -12.03 6.75
C VAL A 89 -15.80 -10.83 6.20
N TRP A 90 -16.49 -11.04 5.10
CA TRP A 90 -17.48 -10.13 4.55
C TRP A 90 -18.88 -10.54 5.00
N LEU A 91 -19.61 -9.64 5.65
CA LEU A 91 -20.98 -9.86 6.10
C LEU A 91 -21.97 -9.79 4.94
N HIS A 92 -22.02 -10.85 4.15
CA HIS A 92 -22.98 -11.01 3.07
C HIS A 92 -24.37 -11.36 3.61
N PRO A 93 -25.46 -10.66 3.25
CA PRO A 93 -26.82 -10.88 3.79
C PRO A 93 -27.38 -12.29 3.55
N ALA A 94 -26.94 -12.96 2.48
CA ALA A 94 -27.33 -14.34 2.16
C ALA A 94 -26.40 -15.44 2.75
N ALA A 95 -25.32 -15.08 3.46
CA ALA A 95 -24.37 -16.06 4.01
C ALA A 95 -24.06 -15.74 5.49
N PHE A 96 -24.36 -16.68 6.38
CA PHE A 96 -24.07 -16.59 7.81
C PHE A 96 -23.08 -17.68 8.20
N PRO A 97 -21.98 -17.38 8.93
CA PRO A 97 -21.67 -16.11 9.61
C PRO A 97 -21.06 -15.00 8.75
N GLY A 98 -20.72 -15.30 7.49
CA GLY A 98 -20.10 -14.38 6.54
C GLY A 98 -19.41 -15.18 5.43
N ILE A 99 -18.79 -14.49 4.48
CA ILE A 99 -17.96 -15.10 3.44
C ILE A 99 -16.51 -14.77 3.76
N ASP A 100 -15.63 -15.77 3.72
CA ASP A 100 -14.18 -15.59 3.86
C ASP A 100 -13.66 -14.60 2.80
N LEU A 101 -13.06 -13.51 3.27
CA LEU A 101 -12.62 -12.41 2.42
C LEU A 101 -11.42 -12.82 1.56
N ASP A 102 -10.49 -13.62 2.10
CA ASP A 102 -9.32 -14.08 1.37
C ASP A 102 -9.70 -15.12 0.32
N ALA A 103 -10.62 -16.03 0.65
CA ALA A 103 -11.16 -16.95 -0.35
C ALA A 103 -11.89 -16.24 -1.51
N THR A 104 -12.48 -15.07 -1.24
CA THR A 104 -13.21 -14.28 -2.25
C THR A 104 -12.27 -13.43 -3.08
N LEU A 105 -11.38 -12.64 -2.46
CA LEU A 105 -10.56 -11.66 -3.14
C LEU A 105 -9.11 -12.11 -3.38
N ASN A 106 -8.71 -13.25 -2.80
CA ASN A 106 -7.37 -13.81 -2.83
C ASN A 106 -6.30 -12.77 -2.42
N LEU A 107 -6.55 -12.04 -1.32
CA LEU A 107 -5.68 -10.94 -0.87
C LEU A 107 -4.25 -11.42 -0.63
N SER A 108 -4.10 -12.59 -0.01
CA SER A 108 -2.80 -13.23 0.25
C SER A 108 -2.07 -13.68 -1.02
N GLY A 109 -2.78 -13.84 -2.13
CA GLY A 109 -2.24 -14.21 -3.44
C GLY A 109 -1.92 -13.03 -4.36
N LEU A 110 -2.16 -11.79 -3.95
CA LEU A 110 -1.87 -10.61 -4.76
C LEU A 110 -0.40 -10.19 -4.66
N ASP A 111 0.22 -9.79 -5.78
CA ASP A 111 1.59 -9.29 -5.85
C ASP A 111 1.62 -7.76 -5.66
N GLY A 112 2.09 -7.30 -4.51
CA GLY A 112 2.17 -5.88 -4.15
C GLY A 112 3.46 -5.22 -4.59
N LYS A 113 3.34 -4.17 -5.41
CA LYS A 113 4.46 -3.34 -5.88
C LYS A 113 4.32 -1.90 -5.41
N PRO A 114 5.39 -1.25 -4.92
CA PRO A 114 5.32 0.15 -4.54
C PRO A 114 5.05 1.04 -5.75
N LEU A 115 4.22 2.06 -5.55
CA LEU A 115 3.99 3.12 -6.52
C LEU A 115 5.05 4.21 -6.35
N PRO A 116 5.61 4.74 -7.44
CA PRO A 116 6.62 5.79 -7.39
C PRO A 116 5.97 7.14 -7.06
N LEU A 117 5.63 7.35 -5.79
CA LEU A 117 5.03 8.58 -5.32
C LEU A 117 6.07 9.47 -4.63
N GLY A 118 6.10 10.75 -5.00
CA GLY A 118 6.82 11.78 -4.24
C GLY A 118 6.04 12.25 -3.01
N ALA A 119 5.22 11.38 -2.42
CA ALA A 119 4.26 11.70 -1.37
C ALA A 119 4.81 11.30 0.02
N PRO A 120 4.30 11.89 1.12
CA PRO A 120 4.72 11.55 2.49
C PRO A 120 4.12 10.24 3.01
N PHE A 121 3.60 9.39 2.14
CA PHE A 121 2.96 8.12 2.45
C PHE A 121 3.43 7.05 1.48
N ASP A 122 3.40 5.80 1.94
CA ASP A 122 3.70 4.65 1.09
C ASP A 122 2.43 4.24 0.36
N ALA A 123 2.53 3.93 -0.92
CA ALA A 123 1.44 3.37 -1.67
C ALA A 123 1.92 2.19 -2.50
N PHE A 124 1.05 1.21 -2.65
CA PHE A 124 1.30 -0.04 -3.33
C PHE A 124 0.15 -0.33 -4.29
N ARG A 125 0.48 -0.98 -5.40
CA ARG A 125 -0.48 -1.59 -6.31
C ARG A 125 -0.31 -3.09 -6.25
N PHE A 126 -1.37 -3.76 -5.88
CA PHE A 126 -1.51 -5.20 -5.78
C PHE A 126 -2.24 -5.69 -7.02
N THR A 127 -1.64 -6.66 -7.71
CA THR A 127 -2.22 -7.27 -8.90
C THR A 127 -2.20 -8.77 -8.78
N GLY A 128 -3.26 -9.43 -9.24
CA GLY A 128 -3.34 -10.89 -9.21
C GLY A 128 -4.66 -11.38 -9.81
N VAL A 129 -5.12 -12.52 -9.32
CA VAL A 129 -6.45 -13.06 -9.62
C VAL A 129 -7.21 -13.25 -8.31
N GLU A 130 -8.50 -12.97 -8.32
CA GLU A 130 -9.40 -13.21 -7.19
C GLU A 130 -9.81 -14.70 -7.09
N GLY A 131 -10.68 -15.05 -6.13
CA GLY A 131 -11.10 -16.42 -5.86
C GLY A 131 -11.80 -17.11 -7.04
N GLN A 132 -12.46 -16.35 -7.91
CA GLN A 132 -13.08 -16.85 -9.15
C GLN A 132 -12.10 -16.90 -10.34
N GLY A 133 -10.86 -16.45 -10.16
CA GLY A 133 -9.83 -16.43 -11.19
C GLY A 133 -9.87 -15.20 -12.11
N GLU A 134 -10.72 -14.20 -11.81
CA GLU A 134 -10.77 -12.94 -12.55
C GLU A 134 -9.64 -11.99 -12.09
N PRO A 135 -9.07 -11.16 -12.98
CA PRO A 135 -8.05 -10.17 -12.63
C PRO A 135 -8.50 -9.23 -11.51
N MET A 136 -7.62 -9.01 -10.53
CA MET A 136 -7.84 -8.10 -9.40
C MET A 136 -6.80 -6.99 -9.41
N ASP A 137 -7.24 -5.74 -9.27
CA ASP A 137 -6.39 -4.56 -9.12
C ASP A 137 -6.74 -3.80 -7.83
N LEU A 138 -5.80 -3.76 -6.90
CA LEU A 138 -5.98 -3.22 -5.55
C LEU A 138 -4.90 -2.19 -5.25
N PHE A 139 -5.32 -1.00 -4.84
CA PHE A 139 -4.43 0.06 -4.38
C PHE A 139 -4.46 0.11 -2.87
N VAL A 140 -3.28 0.11 -2.26
CA VAL A 140 -3.10 0.21 -0.82
C VAL A 140 -2.27 1.44 -0.53
N MET A 141 -2.67 2.21 0.47
CA MET A 141 -1.94 3.36 0.97
C MET A 141 -1.73 3.22 2.47
N ARG A 142 -0.55 3.58 2.96
CA ARG A 142 -0.21 3.58 4.37
C ARG A 142 0.23 4.97 4.81
N ALA A 143 -0.39 5.50 5.85
CA ALA A 143 0.00 6.75 6.49
C ALA A 143 -0.07 6.62 8.02
N GLY A 144 1.10 6.55 8.66
CA GLY A 144 1.18 6.29 10.09
C GLY A 144 0.63 4.90 10.44
N PRO A 145 -0.29 4.78 11.43
CA PRO A 145 -0.91 3.51 11.83
C PRO A 145 -2.09 3.10 10.94
N TRP A 146 -2.43 3.91 9.93
CA TRP A 146 -3.58 3.70 9.06
C TRP A 146 -3.16 3.06 7.75
N LEU A 147 -3.97 2.09 7.32
CA LEU A 147 -3.86 1.45 6.01
C LEU A 147 -5.23 1.52 5.34
N TYR A 148 -5.27 2.18 4.19
CA TYR A 148 -6.46 2.27 3.35
C TYR A 148 -6.27 1.47 2.09
N MET A 149 -7.30 0.76 1.66
CA MET A 149 -7.27 -0.01 0.42
C MET A 149 -8.53 0.23 -0.40
N ARG A 150 -8.35 0.28 -1.72
CA ARG A 150 -9.44 0.38 -2.69
C ARG A 150 -9.07 -0.38 -3.96
N GLY A 151 -9.99 -1.18 -4.46
CA GLY A 151 -9.74 -1.99 -5.65
C GLY A 151 -11.02 -2.53 -6.24
N HIS A 152 -10.87 -3.16 -7.40
CA HIS A 152 -11.94 -3.90 -8.05
C HIS A 152 -11.37 -5.04 -8.88
N ASN A 153 -12.20 -6.04 -9.17
CA ASN A 153 -11.88 -7.00 -10.22
C ASN A 153 -12.34 -6.46 -11.59
N GLU A 154 -11.61 -6.84 -12.64
CA GLU A 154 -11.99 -6.58 -14.03
C GLU A 154 -12.39 -7.91 -14.67
N PRO A 155 -13.68 -8.13 -14.93
CA PRO A 155 -14.13 -9.40 -15.48
C PRO A 155 -13.65 -9.62 -16.91
N GLY A 156 -13.25 -10.86 -17.20
CA GLY A 156 -12.77 -11.27 -18.51
C GLY A 156 -13.84 -11.14 -19.62
N PRO A 157 -13.42 -10.96 -20.90
CA PRO A 157 -14.32 -10.75 -22.04
C PRO A 157 -15.19 -11.97 -22.43
N HIS A 158 -15.05 -13.10 -21.73
CA HIS A 158 -15.63 -14.39 -22.14
C HIS A 158 -16.42 -15.10 -21.04
N THR A 159 -16.68 -14.45 -19.91
CA THR A 159 -17.49 -15.02 -18.82
C THR A 159 -18.87 -14.34 -18.83
N ALA A 160 -19.93 -15.13 -18.98
CA ALA A 160 -21.31 -14.61 -19.05
C ALA A 160 -21.99 -14.49 -17.67
N ASP A 161 -21.32 -14.97 -16.61
CA ASP A 161 -21.86 -15.07 -15.26
C ASP A 161 -20.70 -14.98 -14.25
N TYR A 162 -20.36 -13.75 -13.86
CA TYR A 162 -19.34 -13.45 -12.86
C TYR A 162 -19.88 -12.40 -11.90
N PHE A 163 -19.25 -12.31 -10.74
CA PHE A 163 -19.47 -11.21 -9.82
C PHE A 163 -18.36 -10.18 -9.95
N ASN A 164 -18.74 -8.92 -10.03
CA ASN A 164 -17.80 -7.83 -9.83
C ASN A 164 -17.70 -7.55 -8.34
N TYR A 165 -16.50 -7.32 -7.87
CA TYR A 165 -16.20 -6.91 -6.51
C TYR A 165 -15.56 -5.53 -6.56
N GLU A 166 -16.06 -4.59 -5.75
CA GLU A 166 -15.40 -3.34 -5.41
C GLU A 166 -15.14 -3.33 -3.91
N ILE A 167 -13.87 -3.31 -3.52
CA ILE A 167 -13.45 -3.19 -2.12
C ILE A 167 -13.07 -1.74 -1.83
N ARG A 168 -13.55 -1.26 -0.68
CA ARG A 168 -13.10 0.00 -0.07
C ARG A 168 -13.00 -0.22 1.43
N ALA A 169 -11.78 -0.27 1.94
CA ALA A 169 -11.55 -0.64 3.33
C ALA A 169 -10.50 0.22 4.02
N LEU A 170 -10.74 0.51 5.28
CA LEU A 170 -9.81 1.17 6.18
C LEU A 170 -9.48 0.24 7.33
N ALA A 171 -8.20 0.08 7.58
CA ALA A 171 -7.67 -0.71 8.67
C ALA A 171 -6.71 0.13 9.53
N ARG A 172 -6.62 -0.25 10.79
CA ARG A 172 -5.75 0.37 11.79
C ARG A 172 -4.82 -0.71 12.35
N GLN A 173 -3.53 -0.41 12.42
CA GLN A 173 -2.53 -1.26 13.07
C GLN A 173 -2.99 -1.69 14.47
N THR A 174 -2.85 -2.95 14.86
CA THR A 174 -3.20 -3.41 16.22
C THR A 174 -2.08 -3.10 17.23
N PRO A 175 -2.42 -2.88 18.52
CA PRO A 175 -3.76 -2.85 19.12
C PRO A 175 -4.47 -1.49 18.95
N PHE A 176 -5.79 -1.44 18.74
CA PHE A 176 -6.56 -0.19 18.55
C PHE A 176 -7.62 0.01 19.63
N ALA A 177 -7.53 1.16 20.32
CA ALA A 177 -8.16 1.41 21.61
C ALA A 177 -9.51 2.16 21.54
N ASP A 178 -10.15 2.18 20.36
CA ASP A 178 -11.53 2.62 20.15
C ASP A 178 -12.46 1.44 20.51
N LEU A 179 -12.90 1.43 21.77
CA LEU A 179 -13.69 0.37 22.41
C LEU A 179 -15.19 0.54 22.17
N ASP A 180 -15.68 1.76 21.99
CA ASP A 180 -17.08 2.03 21.66
C ASP A 180 -17.37 2.10 20.15
N GLU A 181 -16.32 1.99 19.33
CA GLU A 181 -16.36 2.05 17.87
C GLU A 181 -16.97 3.37 17.36
N ASP A 182 -16.73 4.48 18.06
CA ASP A 182 -17.25 5.81 17.71
C ASP A 182 -16.37 6.60 16.72
N ASP A 183 -15.28 6.00 16.27
CA ASP A 183 -14.24 6.55 15.39
C ASP A 183 -13.24 7.50 16.09
N THR A 184 -13.28 7.59 17.43
CA THR A 184 -12.38 8.42 18.24
C THR A 184 -11.92 7.68 19.49
N VAL A 185 -10.62 7.68 19.78
CA VAL A 185 -10.11 7.20 21.07
C VAL A 185 -10.19 8.32 22.10
N GLY A 186 -11.12 8.24 23.04
CA GLY A 186 -11.47 9.31 23.96
C GLY A 186 -11.88 8.87 25.36
N ALA A 187 -12.69 9.72 26.00
CA ALA A 187 -13.11 9.52 27.39
C ALA A 187 -14.14 8.40 27.55
N SER A 188 -14.92 8.11 26.51
CA SER A 188 -15.86 6.99 26.49
C SER A 188 -15.13 5.65 26.52
N ASP A 189 -14.05 5.48 25.75
CA ASP A 189 -13.22 4.28 25.77
C ASP A 189 -12.56 4.07 27.13
N VAL A 190 -12.03 5.13 27.72
CA VAL A 190 -11.46 5.08 29.08
C VAL A 190 -12.52 4.65 30.10
N ALA A 191 -13.76 5.14 29.96
CA ALA A 191 -14.86 4.73 30.82
C ALA A 191 -15.19 3.23 30.63
N MET A 192 -15.29 2.75 29.38
CA MET A 192 -15.50 1.34 29.08
C MET A 192 -14.41 0.45 29.67
N TRP A 193 -13.14 0.74 29.40
CA TRP A 193 -12.01 0.03 29.99
C TRP A 193 -12.09 0.01 31.52
N SER A 194 -12.39 1.15 32.15
CA SER A 194 -12.46 1.24 33.62
C SER A 194 -13.56 0.38 34.23
N THR A 195 -14.68 0.20 33.53
CA THR A 195 -15.78 -0.67 33.97
C THR A 195 -15.51 -2.16 33.73
N SER A 196 -14.53 -2.49 32.90
CA SER A 196 -14.17 -3.87 32.55
C SER A 196 -12.87 -4.35 33.21
N PHE A 197 -12.12 -3.46 33.86
CA PHE A 197 -10.82 -3.76 34.46
C PHE A 197 -10.89 -4.93 35.45
N GLY A 198 -10.18 -6.01 35.14
CA GLY A 198 -10.13 -7.23 35.94
C GLY A 198 -11.36 -8.15 35.85
N ASP A 199 -12.42 -7.75 35.14
CA ASP A 199 -13.72 -8.44 35.16
C ASP A 199 -14.10 -9.09 33.80
N SER A 200 -13.83 -8.42 32.67
CA SER A 200 -14.20 -8.94 31.33
C SER A 200 -13.15 -8.62 30.27
N ALA A 201 -13.31 -9.19 29.07
CA ALA A 201 -12.52 -8.84 27.89
C ALA A 201 -13.06 -7.61 27.13
N SER A 202 -14.07 -6.92 27.67
CA SER A 202 -14.68 -5.77 26.96
C SER A 202 -13.82 -4.52 26.96
N GLY A 203 -12.73 -4.48 27.74
CA GLY A 203 -11.68 -3.46 27.67
C GLY A 203 -10.32 -4.04 27.28
N ASP A 204 -10.29 -5.25 26.73
CA ASP A 204 -9.09 -5.94 26.25
C ASP A 204 -8.72 -5.36 24.88
N VAL A 205 -7.84 -4.38 24.88
CA VAL A 205 -7.45 -3.61 23.69
C VAL A 205 -6.39 -4.35 22.89
N ASN A 206 -5.59 -5.20 23.56
CA ASN A 206 -4.51 -5.98 22.95
C ASN A 206 -4.89 -7.42 22.63
N ASP A 207 -6.15 -7.81 22.87
CA ASP A 207 -6.72 -9.14 22.63
C ASP A 207 -5.93 -10.25 23.37
N ASP A 208 -5.38 -9.97 24.56
CA ASP A 208 -4.60 -10.95 25.36
C ASP A 208 -5.46 -11.78 26.34
N GLY A 209 -6.75 -11.52 26.36
CA GLY A 209 -7.76 -12.15 27.20
C GLY A 209 -7.98 -11.45 28.55
N ALA A 210 -7.31 -10.32 28.82
CA ALA A 210 -7.43 -9.62 30.10
C ALA A 210 -7.47 -8.09 29.96
N THR A 211 -8.54 -7.46 30.46
CA THR A 211 -8.55 -5.99 30.64
C THR A 211 -7.63 -5.59 31.80
N SER A 212 -6.47 -5.03 31.47
CA SER A 212 -5.37 -4.77 32.38
C SER A 212 -4.75 -3.37 32.20
N GLY A 213 -3.64 -3.12 32.90
CA GLY A 213 -2.89 -1.87 32.73
C GLY A 213 -2.16 -1.75 31.39
N LEU A 214 -1.97 -2.86 30.65
CA LEU A 214 -1.37 -2.82 29.32
C LEU A 214 -2.34 -2.23 28.29
N ASP A 215 -3.63 -2.54 28.41
CA ASP A 215 -4.70 -1.95 27.61
C ASP A 215 -4.82 -0.44 27.87
N PHE A 216 -4.71 -0.06 29.14
CA PHE A 216 -4.71 1.35 29.52
C PHE A 216 -3.54 2.12 28.92
N LEU A 217 -2.35 1.51 28.84
CA LEU A 217 -1.21 2.13 28.17
C LEU A 217 -1.50 2.35 26.68
N SER A 218 -2.13 1.38 26.01
CA SER A 218 -2.58 1.54 24.62
C SER A 218 -3.56 2.71 24.48
N LEU A 219 -4.58 2.79 25.33
CA LEU A 219 -5.51 3.93 25.40
C LEU A 219 -4.78 5.26 25.60
N GLN A 220 -3.85 5.34 26.55
CA GLN A 220 -3.09 6.57 26.81
C GLN A 220 -2.27 7.01 25.60
N THR A 221 -1.64 6.08 24.88
CA THR A 221 -0.84 6.41 23.69
C THR A 221 -1.67 6.85 22.50
N GLN A 222 -2.94 6.46 22.45
CA GLN A 222 -3.85 6.69 21.34
C GLN A 222 -4.89 7.78 21.66
N PHE A 223 -4.90 8.32 22.88
CA PHE A 223 -5.91 9.30 23.30
C PHE A 223 -5.94 10.52 22.39
N GLY A 224 -7.10 10.80 21.80
CA GLY A 224 -7.33 11.85 20.81
C GLY A 224 -7.06 11.43 19.35
N GLU A 225 -6.68 10.17 19.10
CA GLU A 225 -6.62 9.60 17.75
C GLU A 225 -8.04 9.53 17.16
N THR A 226 -8.19 9.96 15.91
CA THR A 226 -9.46 9.95 15.17
C THR A 226 -9.27 9.25 13.83
N VAL A 227 -10.28 8.52 13.37
CA VAL A 227 -10.30 7.92 12.04
C VAL A 227 -10.10 9.00 10.95
N PRO A 228 -9.21 8.79 9.96
CA PRO A 228 -8.98 9.76 8.90
C PRO A 228 -10.13 9.86 7.91
N GLU A 229 -10.32 11.04 7.31
CA GLU A 229 -11.33 11.26 6.28
C GLU A 229 -10.98 10.53 4.97
N LEU A 230 -11.79 9.54 4.57
CA LEU A 230 -11.51 8.69 3.40
C LEU A 230 -11.48 9.44 2.06
N ALA A 231 -12.19 10.56 1.92
CA ALA A 231 -12.22 11.32 0.67
C ALA A 231 -10.83 11.83 0.24
N GLY A 232 -10.00 12.22 1.21
CA GLY A 232 -8.61 12.62 0.96
C GLY A 232 -7.75 11.45 0.48
N TRP A 233 -7.98 10.26 1.03
CA TRP A 233 -7.28 9.04 0.63
C TRP A 233 -7.67 8.58 -0.77
N ASP A 234 -8.97 8.67 -1.12
CA ASP A 234 -9.45 8.39 -2.47
C ASP A 234 -8.81 9.30 -3.52
N ALA A 235 -8.74 10.60 -3.22
CA ALA A 235 -8.09 11.56 -4.10
C ALA A 235 -6.60 11.26 -4.27
N ALA A 236 -5.92 10.85 -3.18
CA ALA A 236 -4.51 10.47 -3.21
C ALA A 236 -4.27 9.21 -4.05
N ILE A 237 -5.09 8.15 -3.88
CA ILE A 237 -5.00 6.93 -4.69
C ILE A 237 -5.31 7.24 -6.16
N ALA A 238 -6.33 8.03 -6.46
CA ALA A 238 -6.65 8.42 -7.84
C ALA A 238 -5.51 9.19 -8.52
N ALA A 239 -4.84 10.08 -7.78
CA ALA A 239 -3.65 10.79 -8.27
C ALA A 239 -2.48 9.81 -8.50
N ALA A 240 -2.29 8.86 -7.59
CA ALA A 240 -1.23 7.85 -7.67
C ALA A 240 -1.41 6.87 -8.84
N SER A 241 -2.64 6.38 -9.06
CA SER A 241 -2.95 5.45 -10.15
C SER A 241 -2.89 6.13 -11.52
N GLY A 242 -3.36 7.38 -11.61
CA GLY A 242 -3.32 8.18 -12.84
C GLY A 242 -1.92 8.67 -13.25
N ALA A 243 -0.97 8.75 -12.31
CA ALA A 243 0.41 9.18 -12.59
C ALA A 243 1.17 8.24 -13.53
N THR A 244 0.69 7.01 -13.74
CA THR A 244 1.31 6.03 -14.64
C THR A 244 1.24 6.39 -16.13
N ALA A 245 0.41 7.38 -16.52
CA ALA A 245 0.23 7.77 -17.93
C ALA A 245 0.73 9.18 -18.28
N ALA A 246 1.21 9.96 -17.31
CA ALA A 246 1.90 11.20 -17.63
C ALA A 246 3.25 10.82 -18.25
N THR A 247 3.29 10.78 -19.59
CA THR A 247 4.50 10.69 -20.39
C THR A 247 5.43 11.83 -19.98
N VAL A 248 6.22 11.62 -18.93
CA VAL A 248 7.33 12.51 -18.58
C VAL A 248 8.14 12.59 -19.86
N PRO A 249 8.24 13.76 -20.50
CA PRO A 249 8.96 13.88 -21.76
C PRO A 249 10.36 13.35 -21.50
N GLU A 250 10.74 12.24 -22.16
CA GLU A 250 12.05 11.67 -21.97
C GLU A 250 13.08 12.80 -22.20
N PRO A 251 14.19 12.87 -21.45
CA PRO A 251 15.18 13.94 -21.62
C PRO A 251 15.61 14.12 -23.10
N GLY A 252 15.53 13.05 -23.89
CA GLY A 252 15.71 13.06 -25.34
C GLY A 252 14.72 13.94 -26.11
N THR A 253 13.44 14.02 -25.72
CA THR A 253 12.45 14.88 -26.38
C THR A 253 12.75 16.37 -26.23
N LEU A 254 13.26 16.82 -25.08
CA LEU A 254 13.72 18.20 -24.91
C LEU A 254 14.99 18.48 -25.73
N LEU A 255 15.92 17.51 -25.79
CA LEU A 255 17.10 17.61 -26.65
C LEU A 255 16.73 17.66 -28.14
N LEU A 256 15.78 16.82 -28.58
CA LEU A 256 15.28 16.79 -29.94
C LEU A 256 14.51 18.07 -30.29
N ALA A 257 13.68 18.58 -29.39
CA ALA A 257 13.00 19.86 -29.56
C ALA A 257 13.98 21.03 -29.65
N GLY A 258 15.03 21.03 -28.83
CA GLY A 258 16.12 22.01 -28.90
C GLY A 258 16.90 21.93 -30.22
N LEU A 259 17.21 20.72 -30.69
CA LEU A 259 17.84 20.51 -31.99
C LEU A 259 16.96 20.97 -33.16
N LEU A 260 15.65 20.70 -33.10
CA LEU A 260 14.70 21.13 -34.12
C LEU A 260 14.59 22.66 -34.18
N LEU A 261 14.50 23.33 -33.03
CA LEU A 261 14.44 24.79 -32.94
C LEU A 261 15.73 25.45 -33.45
N THR A 262 16.89 24.85 -33.19
CA THR A 262 18.17 25.36 -33.71
C THR A 262 18.28 25.18 -35.23
N MET A 263 17.83 24.04 -35.78
CA MET A 263 17.77 23.85 -37.24
C MET A 263 16.81 24.84 -37.93
N LEU A 264 15.61 25.05 -37.38
CA LEU A 264 14.64 26.04 -37.89
C LEU A 264 15.22 27.46 -37.86
N GLY A 265 15.93 27.82 -36.79
CA GLY A 265 16.64 29.09 -36.69
C GLY A 265 17.70 29.27 -37.79
N LEU A 266 18.48 28.24 -38.08
CA LEU A 266 19.50 28.26 -39.14
C LEU A 266 18.89 28.36 -40.54
N LEU A 267 17.82 27.62 -40.82
CA LEU A 267 17.10 27.66 -42.10
C LEU A 267 16.44 29.02 -42.35
N SER A 268 15.86 29.65 -41.33
CA SER A 268 15.25 30.98 -41.45
C SER A 268 16.24 32.09 -41.84
N ARG A 269 17.52 31.94 -41.47
CA ARG A 269 18.58 32.90 -41.85
C ARG A 269 19.01 32.78 -43.31
N GLN A 270 18.97 31.58 -43.90
CA GLN A 270 19.40 31.38 -45.28
C GLN A 270 18.45 32.01 -46.32
N GLY A 271 17.15 32.07 -46.02
CA GLY A 271 16.16 32.70 -46.90
C GLY A 271 16.30 34.22 -47.09
N ARG A 272 17.00 34.92 -46.19
CA ARG A 272 17.17 36.39 -46.25
C ARG A 272 18.31 36.88 -47.15
N VAL A 273 19.16 36.00 -47.66
CA VAL A 273 20.37 36.40 -48.40
C VAL A 273 20.15 36.54 -49.92
N HIS A 274 19.00 36.09 -50.45
CA HIS A 274 18.73 36.10 -51.89
C HIS A 274 17.81 37.24 -52.40
N SER A 275 17.62 38.30 -51.62
CA SER A 275 16.89 39.50 -52.04
C SER A 275 17.81 40.72 -52.08
N ILE A 276 18.75 40.74 -53.03
CA ILE A 276 19.48 41.95 -53.47
C ILE A 276 19.62 41.86 -55.00
#